data_AF-A0A371L9Z2-F1
#
_entry.id   AF-A0A371L9Z2-F1
#
_cell.length_a   1.000
_cell.length_b   1.000
_cell.length_c   1.000
_cell.angle_alpha   90.00
_cell.angle_beta   90.00
_cell.angle_gamma   90.00
#
_symmetry.space_group_name_H-M   'P 1'
#
loop_
_entity.id
_entity.type
_entity.pdbx_description
1 polymer ?
#
loop_
_entity_poly.entity_id
_entity_poly.type
_entity_poly.pdbx_seq_one_letter_code
_entity_poly.pdbx_strand_id
1 'polypeptide(L)'
;MVVHDHAFAEDREPLSDRPRLERWTIDPRARKVLTETIDDRGTEFPRGDERLTGRRHRYGYTIGASSVRDLGALGDDPRTGVRKHDLVGGTTVEVDLGSGRIASEMVFVSDGSAAGEDDGWLMGYVYDAARDASDLVIIDA
;
A
#
# COMPACT_ATOMS: atom_id res chain seq x y z
N MET A 1 -1.50 -2.88 8.86
CA MET A 1 -0.03 -2.75 8.96
C MET A 1 0.58 -3.71 7.96
N VAL A 2 1.63 -3.30 7.26
CA VAL A 2 2.36 -4.20 6.36
C VAL A 2 3.35 -5.03 7.17
N VAL A 3 3.38 -6.34 6.93
CA VAL A 3 4.19 -7.31 7.67
C VAL A 3 5.11 -8.03 6.71
N HIS A 4 6.39 -8.09 7.07
CA HIS A 4 7.39 -8.96 6.43
C HIS A 4 7.69 -10.15 7.33
N ASP A 5 7.90 -11.32 6.73
CA ASP A 5 8.32 -12.52 7.48
C ASP A 5 9.75 -12.40 8.03
N HIS A 6 10.58 -11.60 7.37
CA HIS A 6 11.91 -11.20 7.83
C HIS A 6 12.23 -9.79 7.35
N ALA A 7 13.02 -9.08 8.15
CA ALA A 7 13.60 -7.80 7.80
C ALA A 7 15.03 -7.75 8.35
N PHE A 8 15.98 -7.32 7.52
CA PHE A 8 17.41 -7.19 7.80
C PHE A 8 18.06 -8.47 8.33
N ALA A 9 17.54 -9.64 7.93
CA ALA A 9 18.03 -10.94 8.38
C ALA A 9 19.24 -11.43 7.57
N GLU A 10 19.35 -11.04 6.29
CA GLU A 10 20.43 -11.42 5.38
C GLU A 10 20.96 -10.19 4.62
N ASP A 11 22.27 -10.18 4.33
CA ASP A 11 22.95 -9.04 3.69
C ASP A 11 22.49 -8.77 2.24
N ARG A 12 21.86 -9.76 1.57
CA ARG A 12 21.50 -9.67 0.14
C ARG A 12 20.03 -9.36 -0.12
N GLU A 13 19.14 -9.72 0.81
CA GLU A 13 17.69 -9.49 0.69
C GLU A 13 17.16 -9.03 2.05
N PRO A 14 17.22 -7.71 2.32
CA PRO A 14 16.91 -7.19 3.64
C PRO A 14 15.41 -7.19 3.94
N LEU A 15 14.53 -7.57 3.01
CA LEU A 15 13.09 -7.58 3.21
C LEU A 15 12.50 -8.83 2.56
N SER A 16 11.48 -9.40 3.22
CA SER A 16 10.68 -10.48 2.64
C SER A 16 10.12 -10.12 1.27
N ASP A 17 10.17 -11.06 0.33
CA ASP A 17 9.72 -10.91 -1.06
C ASP A 17 8.25 -10.51 -1.21
N ARG A 18 7.40 -10.90 -0.27
CA ARG A 18 5.95 -10.68 -0.34
C ARG A 18 5.40 -10.16 0.99
N PRO A 19 5.64 -8.88 1.30
CA PRO A 19 4.97 -8.23 2.41
C PRO A 19 3.45 -8.26 2.20
N ARG A 20 2.71 -8.41 3.30
CA ARG A 20 1.24 -8.53 3.29
C ARG A 20 0.61 -7.53 4.25
N LEU A 21 -0.64 -7.14 3.96
CA LEU A 21 -1.39 -6.26 4.83
C LEU A 21 -2.12 -7.07 5.90
N GLU A 22 -1.80 -6.84 7.17
CA GLU A 22 -2.45 -7.49 8.31
C GLU A 22 -3.13 -6.47 9.25
N ARG A 23 -4.17 -6.95 9.93
CA ARG A 23 -4.81 -6.31 11.07
C ARG A 23 -4.45 -7.08 12.34
N TRP A 24 -3.90 -6.38 13.31
CA TRP A 24 -3.58 -6.94 14.62
C TRP A 24 -4.52 -6.35 15.66
N THR A 25 -5.22 -7.22 16.40
CA THR A 25 -6.05 -6.84 17.54
C THR A 25 -5.33 -7.22 18.81
N ILE A 26 -4.91 -6.22 19.59
CA ILE A 26 -4.12 -6.40 20.81
C ILE A 26 -5.04 -6.27 22.02
N ASP A 27 -5.13 -7.33 22.82
CA ASP A 27 -5.74 -7.28 24.17
C ASP A 27 -4.62 -7.24 25.22
N PRO A 28 -4.33 -6.07 25.80
CA PRO A 28 -3.27 -5.93 26.79
C PRO A 28 -3.61 -6.60 28.12
N ARG A 29 -4.89 -6.79 28.47
CA ARG A 29 -5.31 -7.44 29.72
C ARG A 29 -5.15 -8.95 29.61
N ALA A 30 -5.61 -9.52 28.50
CA ALA A 30 -5.44 -10.95 28.22
C ALA A 30 -4.01 -11.31 27.79
N ARG A 31 -3.17 -10.31 27.46
CA ARG A 31 -1.82 -10.47 26.90
C ARG A 31 -1.84 -11.30 25.62
N LYS A 32 -2.80 -11.01 24.74
CA LYS A 32 -3.01 -11.72 23.48
C LYS A 32 -2.99 -10.76 22.30
N VAL A 33 -2.50 -11.26 21.17
CA VAL A 33 -2.61 -10.61 19.88
C VAL A 33 -3.33 -11.57 18.96
N LEU A 34 -4.39 -11.09 18.31
CA LEU A 34 -5.03 -11.76 17.19
C LEU A 34 -4.55 -11.11 15.90
N THR A 35 -4.15 -11.91 14.93
CA THR A 35 -3.72 -11.43 13.61
C THR A 35 -4.72 -11.90 12.55
N GLU A 36 -5.00 -11.02 11.59
CA GLU A 36 -5.88 -11.26 10.46
C GLU A 36 -5.19 -10.71 9.20
N THR A 37 -5.07 -11.53 8.15
CA THR A 37 -4.57 -11.08 6.86
C THR A 37 -5.69 -10.40 6.08
N ILE A 38 -5.49 -9.13 5.73
CA ILE A 38 -6.43 -8.31 4.96
C ILE A 38 -6.16 -8.48 3.46
N ASP A 39 -4.89 -8.51 3.07
CA ASP A 39 -4.45 -8.75 1.69
C ASP A 39 -3.11 -9.48 1.72
N ASP A 40 -3.04 -10.66 1.11
CA ASP A 40 -1.86 -11.51 1.05
C ASP A 40 -1.01 -11.28 -0.20
N ARG A 41 -1.45 -10.41 -1.11
CA ARG A 41 -0.69 -9.98 -2.29
C ARG A 41 0.40 -9.01 -1.85
N GLY A 42 1.57 -9.10 -2.49
CA GLY A 42 2.73 -8.24 -2.22
C GLY A 42 2.34 -6.77 -2.17
N THR A 43 2.57 -6.10 -1.04
CA THR A 43 2.08 -4.74 -0.81
C THR A 43 2.96 -3.94 0.15
N GLU A 44 3.04 -2.63 -0.06
CA GLU A 44 3.81 -1.71 0.79
C GLU A 44 3.18 -0.31 0.79
N PHE A 45 3.79 0.59 1.57
CA PHE A 45 3.45 2.01 1.70
C PHE A 45 1.98 2.24 2.06
N PRO A 46 1.52 1.72 3.22
CA PRO A 46 0.14 1.88 3.64
C PRO A 46 -0.18 3.34 3.98
N ARG A 47 -1.27 3.84 3.40
CA ARG A 47 -1.83 5.16 3.64
C ARG A 47 -3.31 5.07 3.99
N GLY A 48 -3.86 6.16 4.47
CA GLY A 48 -5.29 6.36 4.67
C GLY A 48 -5.56 7.86 4.78
N ASP A 49 -6.81 8.21 5.08
CA ASP A 49 -7.15 9.59 5.40
C ASP A 49 -6.46 10.04 6.70
N GLU A 50 -5.53 10.99 6.57
CA GLU A 50 -4.72 11.45 7.70
C GLU A 50 -5.56 12.13 8.80
N ARG A 51 -6.77 12.63 8.48
CA ARG A 51 -7.74 13.16 9.47
C ARG A 51 -8.14 12.09 10.50
N LEU A 52 -8.02 10.82 10.12
CA LEU A 52 -8.35 9.63 10.91
C LEU A 52 -7.12 8.89 11.45
N THR A 53 -5.92 9.48 11.38
CA THR A 53 -4.71 8.88 11.98
C THR A 53 -4.94 8.54 13.45
N GLY A 54 -4.68 7.28 13.83
CA GLY A 54 -4.90 6.77 15.18
C GLY A 54 -6.37 6.56 15.57
N ARG A 55 -7.31 6.76 14.64
CA ARG A 55 -8.75 6.53 14.82
C ARG A 55 -9.24 5.38 13.95
N ARG A 56 -10.47 4.92 14.23
CA ARG A 56 -11.16 3.96 13.39
C ARG A 56 -11.39 4.57 12.01
N HIS A 57 -10.98 3.85 10.97
CA HIS A 57 -11.13 4.19 9.56
C HIS A 57 -11.61 2.95 8.80
N ARG A 58 -12.30 3.17 7.68
CA ARG A 58 -12.81 2.14 6.77
C ARG A 58 -11.86 1.89 5.60
N TYR A 59 -11.21 2.92 5.05
CA TYR A 59 -10.43 2.80 3.83
C TYR A 59 -8.94 2.94 4.09
N GLY A 60 -8.16 2.11 3.41
CA GLY A 60 -6.71 2.21 3.36
C GLY A 60 -6.20 2.02 1.94
N TYR A 61 -5.04 2.56 1.64
CA TYR A 61 -4.43 2.53 0.31
C TYR A 61 -3.02 1.97 0.40
N THR A 62 -2.60 1.22 -0.60
CA THR A 62 -1.24 0.66 -0.67
C THR A 62 -0.75 0.63 -2.10
N ILE A 63 0.56 0.45 -2.27
CA ILE A 63 1.13 0.02 -3.54
C ILE A 63 1.14 -1.51 -3.56
N GLY A 64 0.60 -2.08 -4.64
CA GLY A 64 0.69 -3.49 -4.97
C GLY A 64 1.89 -3.77 -5.88
N ALA A 65 2.61 -4.86 -5.61
CA ALA A 65 3.69 -5.35 -6.45
C ALA A 65 3.76 -6.88 -6.41
N SER A 66 4.36 -7.50 -7.43
CA SER A 66 4.56 -8.96 -7.46
C SER A 66 5.70 -9.41 -6.54
N SER A 67 6.66 -8.51 -6.30
CA SER A 67 7.74 -8.65 -5.33
C SER A 67 8.20 -7.28 -4.81
N VAL A 68 8.89 -7.24 -3.65
CA VAL A 68 9.58 -6.01 -3.19
C VAL A 68 10.64 -5.52 -4.16
N ARG A 69 11.20 -6.40 -5.00
CA ARG A 69 12.17 -6.00 -6.04
C ARG A 69 11.54 -5.11 -7.10
N ASP A 70 10.27 -5.34 -7.42
CA ASP A 70 9.54 -4.52 -8.40
C ASP A 70 9.31 -3.10 -7.87
N LEU A 71 9.08 -2.93 -6.56
CA LEU A 71 9.01 -1.61 -5.91
C LEU A 71 10.33 -0.84 -6.03
N GLY A 72 11.46 -1.54 -6.05
CA GLY A 72 12.79 -0.96 -6.20
C GLY A 72 13.27 -0.79 -7.65
N ALA A 73 12.43 -1.10 -8.65
CA ALA A 73 12.83 -1.17 -10.07
C ALA A 73 13.97 -2.17 -10.36
N LEU A 74 14.09 -3.23 -9.54
CA LEU A 74 15.13 -4.26 -9.63
C LEU A 74 14.65 -5.60 -10.22
N GLY A 75 13.40 -5.63 -10.70
CA GLY A 75 12.82 -6.75 -11.44
C GLY A 75 13.05 -6.62 -12.96
N ASP A 76 12.89 -7.71 -13.70
CA ASP A 76 13.09 -7.74 -15.16
C ASP A 76 11.99 -6.99 -15.94
N ASP A 77 10.75 -6.96 -15.41
CA ASP A 77 9.61 -6.16 -15.90
C ASP A 77 8.78 -5.69 -14.69
N PRO A 78 9.26 -4.67 -13.97
CA PRO A 78 8.63 -4.25 -12.72
C PRO A 78 7.24 -3.68 -13.00
N ARG A 79 6.26 -4.16 -12.22
CA ARG A 79 4.84 -3.80 -12.35
C ARG A 79 4.26 -3.50 -10.99
N THR A 80 3.71 -2.30 -10.87
CA THR A 80 3.03 -1.87 -9.65
C THR A 80 1.60 -1.44 -9.94
N GLY A 81 0.76 -1.50 -8.90
CA GLY A 81 -0.61 -1.00 -8.93
C GLY A 81 -0.93 -0.23 -7.66
N VAL A 82 -1.99 0.58 -7.71
CA VAL A 82 -2.50 1.28 -6.52
C VAL A 82 -3.75 0.55 -6.04
N ARG A 83 -3.77 0.12 -4.78
CA ARG A 83 -4.87 -0.64 -4.19
C ARG A 83 -5.67 0.23 -3.21
N LYS A 84 -6.99 0.12 -3.26
CA LYS A 84 -7.93 0.61 -2.25
C LYS A 84 -8.51 -0.58 -1.50
N HIS A 85 -8.37 -0.58 -0.19
CA HIS A 85 -8.92 -1.58 0.73
C HIS A 85 -10.12 -1.01 1.48
N ASP A 86 -11.30 -1.61 1.31
CA ASP A 86 -12.44 -1.39 2.21
C ASP A 86 -12.34 -2.39 3.37
N LEU A 87 -11.82 -1.91 4.49
CA LEU A 87 -11.50 -2.72 5.67
C LEU A 87 -12.74 -3.10 6.51
N VAL A 88 -13.92 -2.60 6.14
CA VAL A 88 -15.21 -2.99 6.72
C VAL A 88 -15.96 -3.91 5.76
N GLY A 89 -15.96 -3.60 4.47
CA GLY A 89 -16.57 -4.41 3.42
C GLY A 89 -15.76 -5.67 3.06
N GLY A 90 -14.47 -5.70 3.39
CA GLY A 90 -13.59 -6.83 3.11
C GLY A 90 -13.18 -6.94 1.64
N THR A 91 -13.22 -5.84 0.89
CA THR A 91 -12.92 -5.83 -0.55
C THR A 91 -11.69 -5.00 -0.85
N THR A 92 -10.93 -5.42 -1.85
CA THR A 92 -9.82 -4.63 -2.40
C THR A 92 -10.01 -4.46 -3.90
N VAL A 93 -9.85 -3.23 -4.40
CA VAL A 93 -9.78 -2.92 -5.83
C VAL A 93 -8.39 -2.36 -6.16
N GLU A 94 -7.98 -2.51 -7.42
CA GLU A 94 -6.65 -2.14 -7.88
C GLU A 94 -6.71 -1.40 -9.22
N VAL A 95 -5.92 -0.33 -9.32
CA VAL A 95 -5.55 0.31 -10.58
C VAL A 95 -4.18 -0.23 -10.99
N ASP A 96 -4.14 -1.02 -12.06
CA ASP A 96 -2.89 -1.45 -12.70
C ASP A 96 -2.27 -0.28 -13.46
N LEU A 97 -1.02 0.06 -13.17
CA LEU A 97 -0.31 1.16 -13.82
C LEU A 97 0.36 0.74 -15.14
N GLY A 98 0.48 -0.56 -15.40
CA GLY A 98 1.06 -1.13 -16.61
C GLY A 98 2.50 -1.61 -16.47
N SER A 99 3.04 -2.13 -17.58
CA SER A 99 4.42 -2.65 -17.69
C SER A 99 5.46 -1.55 -17.48
N GLY A 100 6.53 -1.84 -16.72
CA GLY A 100 7.62 -0.90 -16.49
C GLY A 100 7.22 0.37 -15.71
N ARG A 101 6.05 0.35 -15.05
CA ARG A 101 5.50 1.47 -14.28
C ARG A 101 5.58 1.16 -12.80
N ILE A 102 6.37 1.97 -12.08
CA ILE A 102 6.70 1.76 -10.68
C ILE A 102 6.21 2.94 -9.86
N ALA A 103 5.19 2.72 -9.03
CA ALA A 103 4.67 3.69 -8.09
C ALA A 103 5.60 3.82 -6.87
N SER A 104 5.85 5.06 -6.49
CA SER A 104 6.30 5.41 -5.15
C SER A 104 5.12 5.40 -4.16
N GLU A 105 5.37 5.79 -2.91
CA GLU A 105 4.33 6.03 -1.92
C GLU A 105 3.29 7.04 -2.45
N MET A 106 2.01 6.65 -2.41
CA MET A 106 0.89 7.57 -2.67
C MET A 106 0.60 8.41 -1.43
N VAL A 107 -0.09 9.52 -1.60
CA VAL A 107 -0.68 10.30 -0.50
C VAL A 107 -2.16 10.52 -0.78
N PHE A 108 -3.01 10.34 0.23
CA PHE A 108 -4.43 10.67 0.12
C PHE A 108 -4.64 12.17 0.40
N VAL A 109 -5.42 12.82 -0.45
CA VAL A 109 -5.79 14.23 -0.36
C VAL A 109 -7.31 14.33 -0.38
N SER A 110 -7.89 14.68 0.77
CA SER A 110 -9.33 14.88 0.94
C SER A 110 -9.85 16.05 0.09
N ASP A 111 -11.06 15.94 -0.44
CA ASP A 111 -11.80 17.05 -1.08
C ASP A 111 -12.39 18.04 -0.05
N GLY A 112 -11.54 18.48 0.89
CA GLY A 112 -11.91 19.39 1.97
C GLY A 112 -12.39 18.70 3.26
N SER A 113 -12.54 19.49 4.32
CA SER A 113 -12.72 18.97 5.69
C SER A 113 -14.04 18.23 5.92
N ALA A 114 -15.07 18.51 5.11
CA ALA A 114 -16.40 17.90 5.22
C ALA A 114 -16.58 16.68 4.30
N ALA A 115 -15.59 16.36 3.46
CA ALA A 115 -15.63 15.23 2.55
C ALA A 115 -15.69 13.90 3.32
N GLY A 116 -16.33 12.90 2.73
CA GLY A 116 -16.27 11.51 3.18
C GLY A 116 -14.84 10.99 3.30
N GLU A 117 -14.70 9.78 3.83
CA GLU A 117 -13.38 9.20 4.15
C GLU A 117 -12.56 8.89 2.89
N ASP A 118 -13.21 8.48 1.80
CA ASP A 118 -12.61 8.24 0.48
C ASP A 118 -12.97 9.30 -0.56
N ASP A 119 -13.64 10.38 -0.16
CA ASP A 119 -13.95 11.50 -1.06
C ASP A 119 -12.70 12.37 -1.23
N GLY A 120 -11.91 12.07 -2.26
CA GLY A 120 -10.66 12.76 -2.54
C GLY A 120 -9.83 12.08 -3.61
N TRP A 121 -8.52 12.28 -3.54
CA TRP A 121 -7.58 11.78 -4.53
C TRP A 121 -6.38 11.07 -3.89
N LEU A 122 -5.85 10.09 -4.59
CA LEU A 122 -4.50 9.58 -4.37
C LEU A 122 -3.54 10.29 -5.31
N MET A 123 -2.46 10.82 -4.76
CA MET A 123 -1.43 11.52 -5.52
C MET A 123 -0.05 10.92 -5.24
N GLY A 124 0.76 10.70 -6.26
CA GLY A 124 2.12 10.18 -6.08
C GLY A 124 2.88 10.13 -7.40
N TYR A 125 4.19 9.88 -7.29
CA TYR A 125 5.04 9.73 -8.48
C TYR A 125 5.03 8.28 -8.97
N VAL A 126 4.92 8.12 -10.29
CA VAL A 126 5.08 6.84 -10.98
C VAL A 126 6.24 6.97 -11.96
N TYR A 127 7.29 6.20 -11.75
CA TYR A 127 8.41 6.08 -12.68
C TYR A 127 8.01 5.23 -13.88
N ASP A 128 8.39 5.66 -15.07
CA ASP A 128 8.20 4.98 -16.34
C ASP A 128 9.57 4.62 -16.92
N ALA A 129 9.92 3.34 -16.85
CA ALA A 129 11.20 2.83 -17.30
C ALA A 129 11.43 3.00 -18.81
N ALA A 130 10.38 3.09 -19.63
CA ALA A 130 10.53 3.25 -21.07
C ALA A 130 10.94 4.68 -21.45
N ARG A 131 10.55 5.67 -20.64
CA ARG A 131 10.89 7.09 -20.84
C ARG A 131 12.05 7.57 -19.97
N ASP A 132 12.45 6.77 -18.98
CA ASP A 132 13.37 7.18 -17.92
C ASP A 132 12.94 8.50 -17.26
N ALA A 133 11.66 8.58 -16.90
CA ALA A 133 11.04 9.77 -16.34
C ALA A 133 9.91 9.38 -15.39
N SER A 134 9.52 10.32 -14.51
CA SER A 134 8.40 10.12 -13.59
C SER A 134 7.25 11.06 -13.91
N ASP A 135 6.03 10.54 -13.79
CA ASP A 135 4.80 11.34 -13.85
C ASP A 135 4.27 11.57 -12.43
N LEU A 136 3.71 12.75 -12.17
CA LEU A 136 2.81 12.95 -11.04
C LEU A 136 1.43 12.42 -11.43
N VAL A 137 0.98 11.37 -10.77
CA VAL A 137 -0.30 10.72 -11.03
C VAL A 137 -1.32 11.12 -9.96
N ILE A 138 -2.55 11.39 -10.40
CA ILE A 138 -3.71 11.70 -9.55
C ILE A 138 -4.80 10.70 -9.89
N ILE A 139 -5.29 9.96 -8.90
CA ILE A 139 -6.30 8.91 -9.03
C ILE A 139 -7.48 9.26 -8.11
N ASP A 140 -8.70 9.08 -8.60
CA ASP A 140 -9.91 9.17 -7.78
C ASP A 140 -9.94 8.03 -6.75
N ALA A 141 -10.17 8.37 -5.48
CA ALA A 141 -9.84 7.50 -4.35
C ALA A 141 -10.86 6.39 -4.06
#